data_AF-A0A3P8LBG9-F1
#
_entry.id   AF-A0A3P8LBG9-F1
#
_cell.length_a   1.000
_cell.length_b   1.000
_cell.length_c   1.000
_cell.angle_alpha   90.00
_cell.angle_beta   90.00
_cell.angle_gamma   90.00
#
_symmetry.space_group_name_H-M   'P 1'
#
loop_
_entity.id
_entity.type
_entity.pdbx_description
1 polymer ?
#
loop_
_entity_poly.entity_id
_entity_poly.type
_entity_poly.pdbx_seq_one_letter_code
_entity_poly.pdbx_strand_id
1 'polypeptide(L)'
;MAIIDRDPATCAERIQKRRELLQKLYDENAAELANPALIEEQKPISGECEEFMCLVKKESKIDPKVRRQQLVLRILGASLSITIILLCTLLAVLISRIYS
;
A
#
# COMPACT_ATOMS: atom_id res chain seq x y z
N MET A 1 -42.12 27.89 16.30
CA MET A 1 -40.73 27.58 16.70
C MET A 1 -40.50 28.24 18.04
N ALA A 2 -40.16 27.46 19.07
CA ALA A 2 -40.02 27.96 20.43
C ALA A 2 -39.00 29.10 20.48
N ILE A 3 -39.46 30.26 20.97
CA ILE A 3 -38.64 31.43 21.29
C ILE A 3 -37.84 31.02 22.52
N ILE A 4 -36.61 30.54 22.31
CA ILE A 4 -35.68 30.30 23.41
C ILE A 4 -35.13 31.67 23.76
N ASP A 5 -35.62 32.25 24.85
CA ASP A 5 -34.99 33.37 25.56
C ASP A 5 -33.56 32.96 25.93
N ARG A 6 -32.62 33.18 25.00
CA ARG A 6 -31.19 33.09 25.25
C ARG A 6 -30.75 34.44 25.74
N ASP A 7 -30.80 34.63 27.04
CA ASP A 7 -30.26 35.81 27.70
C ASP A 7 -28.79 36.01 27.26
N PRO A 8 -28.47 37.09 26.53
CA PRO A 8 -27.18 37.26 25.87
C PRO A 8 -26.01 37.27 26.85
N ALA A 9 -26.22 37.72 28.08
CA ALA A 9 -25.22 37.70 29.14
C ALA A 9 -24.82 36.27 29.53
N THR A 10 -25.79 35.37 29.68
CA THR A 10 -25.55 33.96 30.03
C THR A 10 -24.86 33.20 28.89
N CYS A 11 -25.16 33.55 27.64
CA CYS A 11 -24.51 32.96 26.47
C CYS A 11 -23.05 33.41 26.36
N ALA A 12 -22.75 34.68 26.61
CA ALA A 12 -21.40 35.20 26.63
C ALA A 12 -20.55 34.50 27.70
N GLU A 13 -21.09 34.31 28.91
CA GLU A 13 -20.40 33.61 30.00
C GLU A 13 -20.09 32.15 29.64
N ARG A 14 -21.04 31.44 29.01
CA ARG A 14 -20.81 30.06 28.54
C ARG A 14 -19.76 29.98 27.44
N ILE A 15 -19.73 30.94 26.53
CA ILE A 15 -18.71 31.00 25.48
C ILE A 15 -17.34 31.26 26.10
N GLN A 16 -17.26 32.17 27.08
CA GLN A 16 -16.02 32.48 27.78
C GLN A 16 -15.48 31.25 28.53
N LYS A 17 -16.32 30.55 29.30
CA LYS A 17 -15.93 29.29 29.98
C LYS A 17 -15.44 28.22 29.01
N ARG A 18 -16.04 28.12 27.83
CA ARG A 18 -15.58 27.18 26.78
C ARG A 18 -14.22 27.57 26.21
N ARG A 19 -13.96 28.86 26.00
CA ARG A 19 -12.64 29.34 25.55
C ARG A 19 -11.56 29.03 26.57
N GLU A 20 -11.83 29.26 27.85
CA GLU A 20 -10.92 28.95 28.95
C GLU A 20 -10.64 27.44 29.05
N LEU A 21 -11.66 26.61 28.87
CA LEU A 21 -11.50 25.15 28.85
C LEU A 21 -10.62 24.70 27.67
N LEU A 22 -10.87 25.24 26.47
CA LEU A 22 -10.09 24.92 25.27
C LEU A 22 -8.62 25.32 25.43
N GLN A 23 -8.37 26.49 26.02
CA GLN A 23 -7.02 26.95 26.34
C GLN A 23 -6.31 25.95 27.26
N LYS A 24 -6.96 25.52 28.35
CA LYS A 24 -6.41 24.53 29.29
C LYS A 24 -6.08 23.20 28.62
N LEU A 25 -7.01 22.66 27.84
CA LEU A 25 -6.81 21.39 27.12
C LEU A 25 -5.67 21.48 26.09
N TYR A 26 -5.51 22.63 25.45
CA TYR A 26 -4.40 22.86 24.53
C TYR A 26 -3.05 22.86 25.26
N ASP A 27 -2.97 23.55 26.40
CA ASP A 27 -1.75 23.63 27.20
C ASP A 27 -1.39 22.25 27.80
N GLU A 28 -2.39 21.48 28.25
CA GLU A 28 -2.22 20.09 28.71
C GLU A 28 -1.69 19.17 27.59
N ASN A 29 -2.31 19.20 26.41
CA ASN A 29 -1.83 18.42 25.25
C ASN A 29 -0.41 18.82 24.83
N ALA A 30 -0.07 20.11 24.86
CA ALA A 30 1.27 20.58 24.53
C ALA A 30 2.31 20.06 25.53
N ALA A 31 1.96 20.00 26.82
CA ALA A 31 2.81 19.42 27.85
C ALA A 31 2.96 17.89 27.72
N GLU A 32 1.89 17.18 27.36
CA GLU A 32 1.93 15.73 27.10
C GLU A 32 2.79 15.39 25.88
N LEU A 33 2.68 16.17 24.79
CA LEU A 33 3.50 16.00 23.59
C LEU A 33 4.97 16.36 23.81
N ALA A 34 5.26 17.24 24.76
CA ALA A 34 6.63 17.55 25.16
C ALA A 34 7.28 16.43 25.99
N ASN A 35 6.51 15.42 26.42
CA ASN A 35 7.05 14.28 27.15
C ASN A 35 7.93 13.44 26.20
N PRO A 36 9.25 13.33 26.46
CA PRO A 36 10.15 12.56 25.62
C PRO A 36 9.82 11.06 25.55
N ALA A 37 8.96 10.56 26.46
CA ALA A 37 8.45 9.18 26.40
C ALA A 37 7.44 8.93 25.25
N LEU A 38 6.83 9.96 24.67
CA LEU A 38 5.91 9.84 23.52
C LEU A 38 6.64 9.85 22.16
N ILE A 39 7.90 10.31 22.14
CA ILE A 39 8.76 10.20 20.97
C ILE A 39 9.37 8.80 21.04
N GLU A 40 8.58 7.78 20.70
CA GLU A 40 9.17 6.50 20.31
C GLU A 40 10.12 6.83 19.16
N GLU A 41 11.43 6.73 19.41
CA GLU A 41 12.42 6.72 18.36
C GLU A 41 11.94 5.67 17.36
N GLN A 42 11.52 6.13 16.17
CA GLN A 42 11.08 5.24 15.10
C GLN A 42 12.25 4.31 14.82
N LYS A 43 12.23 3.14 15.45
CA LYS A 43 13.19 2.08 15.15
C LYS A 43 13.08 1.90 13.64
N PRO A 44 14.20 1.93 12.90
CA PRO A 44 14.15 1.69 11.48
C PRO A 44 13.40 0.38 11.28
N ILE A 45 12.34 0.40 10.48
CA ILE A 45 11.51 -0.77 10.21
C ILE A 45 12.41 -1.80 9.52
N SER A 46 13.03 -2.67 10.32
CA SER A 46 13.86 -3.77 9.85
C SER A 46 12.96 -4.98 9.65
N GLY A 47 12.19 -4.94 8.57
CA GLY A 47 11.31 -6.02 8.16
C GLY A 47 11.08 -5.92 6.67
N GLU A 48 11.09 -7.06 5.98
CA GLU A 48 10.66 -7.08 4.59
C GLU A 48 9.18 -6.70 4.54
N CYS A 49 8.88 -5.56 3.90
CA CYS A 49 7.52 -5.08 3.72
C CYS A 49 6.69 -6.13 2.95
N GLU A 50 5.70 -6.75 3.61
CA GLU A 50 4.80 -7.79 3.06
C GLU A 50 3.54 -7.20 2.38
N GLU A 51 3.37 -5.88 2.41
CA GLU A 51 2.22 -5.24 1.74
C GLU A 51 2.35 -5.31 0.21
N PHE A 52 1.24 -5.61 -0.47
CA PHE A 52 1.19 -5.73 -1.93
C PHE A 52 1.72 -4.47 -2.65
N MET A 53 1.43 -3.28 -2.10
CA MET A 53 1.91 -1.99 -2.62
C MET A 53 3.44 -1.82 -2.48
N CYS A 54 4.06 -2.46 -1.50
CA CYS A 54 5.50 -2.45 -1.28
C CYS A 54 6.25 -3.38 -2.24
N LEU A 55 5.65 -4.50 -2.65
CA LEU A 55 6.23 -5.46 -3.60
C LEU A 55 6.39 -4.86 -5.00
N VAL A 56 5.43 -4.03 -5.44
CA VAL A 56 5.49 -3.33 -6.74
C VAL A 56 6.70 -2.38 -6.80
N LYS A 57 7.07 -1.77 -5.68
CA LYS A 57 8.22 -0.86 -5.61
C LYS A 57 9.56 -1.60 -5.56
N LYS A 58 9.61 -2.83 -4.99
CA LYS A 58 10.82 -3.68 -5.00
C LYS A 58 11.22 -4.09 -6.43
N GLU A 59 10.26 -4.32 -7.33
CA GLU A 59 10.56 -4.63 -8.74
C GLU A 59 11.30 -3.50 -9.47
N SER A 60 11.10 -2.25 -9.06
CA SER A 60 11.79 -1.09 -9.66
C SER A 60 13.28 -0.98 -9.27
N LYS A 61 13.74 -1.73 -8.26
CA LYS A 61 15.15 -1.82 -7.83
C LYS A 61 15.83 -3.12 -8.24
N ILE A 62 15.27 -3.87 -9.19
CA ILE A 62 15.92 -5.06 -9.74
C ILE A 62 17.08 -4.61 -10.65
N ASP A 63 18.27 -5.15 -10.41
CA ASP A 63 19.46 -4.94 -11.25
C ASP A 63 19.11 -5.20 -12.74
N PRO A 64 19.44 -4.29 -13.67
CA PRO A 64 19.07 -4.42 -15.08
C PRO A 64 19.52 -5.74 -15.73
N LYS A 65 20.53 -6.41 -15.18
CA LYS A 65 21.00 -7.72 -15.65
C LYS A 65 19.99 -8.84 -15.36
N VAL A 66 19.41 -8.86 -14.17
CA VAL A 66 18.44 -9.90 -13.74
C VAL A 66 17.14 -9.78 -14.54
N ARG A 67 16.71 -8.55 -14.82
CA ARG A 67 15.51 -8.28 -15.63
C ARG A 67 15.64 -8.81 -17.06
N ARG A 68 16.82 -8.67 -17.68
CA ARG A 68 17.07 -9.21 -19.03
C ARG A 68 17.03 -10.74 -19.05
N GLN A 69 17.60 -11.38 -18.03
CA GLN A 69 17.61 -12.85 -17.93
C GLN A 69 16.18 -13.40 -17.78
N GLN A 70 15.33 -12.79 -16.95
CA GLN A 70 13.93 -13.19 -16.80
C GLN A 70 13.14 -13.05 -18.10
N LEU A 71 13.36 -11.96 -18.85
CA LEU A 71 12.73 -11.76 -20.15
C LEU A 71 13.16 -12.83 -21.17
N VAL A 72 14.46 -13.13 -21.24
CA VAL A 72 14.99 -14.18 -22.13
C VAL A 72 14.41 -15.54 -21.76
N LEU A 73 14.36 -15.89 -20.47
CA LEU A 73 13.81 -17.17 -20.02
C LEU A 73 12.32 -17.31 -20.39
N ARG A 74 11.56 -16.22 -20.25
CA ARG A 74 10.14 -16.20 -20.61
C ARG A 74 9.92 -16.36 -22.11
N ILE A 75 10.73 -15.71 -22.93
CA ILE A 75 10.68 -15.82 -24.40
C ILE A 75 11.08 -17.24 -24.84
N LEU A 76 12.14 -17.79 -24.25
CA LEU A 76 12.57 -19.17 -24.53
C LEU A 76 11.47 -20.18 -24.17
N GLY A 77 10.86 -20.05 -22.99
CA GLY A 77 9.75 -20.90 -22.58
C GLY A 77 8.55 -20.85 -23.53
N ALA A 78 8.17 -19.65 -23.99
CA ALA A 78 7.10 -19.48 -24.96
C ALA A 78 7.46 -20.06 -26.33
N SER A 79 8.70 -19.91 -26.79
CA SER A 79 9.13 -20.49 -28.06
C SER A 79 9.11 -22.03 -28.03
N LEU A 80 9.52 -22.62 -26.90
CA LEU A 80 9.61 -24.07 -26.74
C LEU A 80 8.22 -24.74 -26.65
N SER A 81 7.24 -24.08 -26.04
CA SER A 81 5.87 -24.61 -26.03
C SER A 81 5.26 -24.64 -27.44
N ILE A 82 5.50 -23.60 -28.25
CA ILE A 82 5.02 -23.54 -29.63
C ILE A 82 5.66 -24.64 -30.49
N THR A 83 6.97 -24.86 -30.37
CA THR A 83 7.65 -25.91 -31.14
C THR A 83 7.15 -27.30 -30.79
N ILE A 84 6.88 -27.58 -29.50
CA ILE A 84 6.31 -28.86 -29.06
C ILE A 84 4.93 -29.09 -29.68
N ILE A 85 4.05 -28.07 -29.65
CA ILE A 85 2.71 -28.18 -30.26
C ILE A 85 2.81 -28.50 -31.75
N LEU A 86 3.68 -27.79 -32.49
CA LEU A 86 3.91 -28.06 -33.91
C LEU A 86 4.40 -29.49 -34.16
N LEU A 87 5.34 -29.98 -33.36
CA LEU A 87 5.87 -31.34 -33.46
C LEU A 87 4.78 -32.39 -33.21
N CYS A 88 3.95 -32.20 -32.19
CA CYS A 88 2.81 -33.06 -31.90
C CYS A 88 1.79 -33.08 -33.05
N THR A 89 1.47 -31.92 -33.64
CA THR A 89 0.55 -31.85 -34.78
C THR A 89 1.10 -32.55 -36.02
N LEU A 90 2.40 -32.41 -36.31
CA LEU A 90 3.05 -33.10 -37.44
C LEU A 90 3.05 -34.61 -37.25
N LEU A 91 3.35 -35.09 -36.04
CA LEU A 91 3.29 -36.52 -35.72
C LEU A 91 1.87 -37.07 -35.87
N ALA A 92 0.86 -36.34 -35.40
CA ALA A 92 -0.53 -36.74 -35.54
C ALA A 92 -0.94 -36.88 -37.02
N VAL A 93 -0.54 -35.93 -37.87
CA VAL A 93 -0.79 -35.98 -39.32
C VAL A 93 -0.06 -37.14 -39.99
N LEU A 94 1.21 -37.40 -39.63
CA LEU A 94 1.96 -38.52 -40.17
C LEU A 94 1.36 -39.88 -39.80
N ILE A 95 0.97 -40.07 -38.54
CA ILE A 95 0.29 -41.29 -38.09
C ILE A 95 -1.05 -41.43 -38.82
N SER A 96 -1.84 -40.36 -38.91
CA SER A 96 -3.11 -40.39 -39.64
C SER A 96 -2.94 -40.75 -41.11
N ARG A 97 -1.81 -40.40 -41.75
CA ARG A 97 -1.54 -40.72 -43.16
C ARG A 97 -1.01 -42.15 -43.36
N ILE A 98 -0.40 -42.74 -42.34
CA ILE A 98 0.10 -44.12 -42.37
C ILE A 98 -1.03 -45.11 -42.08
N TYR A 99 -1.99 -44.73 -41.21
CA TYR A 99 -3.09 -45.57 -40.78
C TYR A 99 -4.44 -45.28 -41.47
N SER A 100 -4.50 -44.27 -42.36
CA SER A 100 -5.61 -44.05 -43.30
C SER A 100 -5.27 -44.60 -44.66
#